data_AF-A0A9W8NNG4-F1
#
_entry.id   AF-A0A9W8NNG4-F1
#
_cell.length_a   1.000
_cell.length_b   1.000
_cell.length_c   1.000
_cell.angle_alpha   90.00
_cell.angle_beta   90.00
_cell.angle_gamma   90.00
#
_symmetry.space_group_name_H-M   'P 1'
#
loop_
_entity.id
_entity.type
_entity.pdbx_description
1 polymer ?
#
loop_
_entity_poly.entity_id
_entity_poly.type
_entity_poly.pdbx_seq_one_letter_code
_entity_poly.pdbx_strand_id
1 'polypeptide(L)'
;MSPHSTKGETSMRAAAKGEFPKPPAFKDPLDERQYLKERLALAFRLFAKQGFDEGVAGHITVRDPVDSTTFWVNPFGVAWPLLKASDLIRVDHNGQIVDGGPVRLLNVAGQFNGSGI
;
A
#
# COMPACT_ATOMS: atom_id res chain seq x y z
N MET A 1 26.92 27.87 49.68
CA MET A 1 25.93 26.84 50.06
C MET A 1 24.80 26.86 49.04
N SER A 2 24.79 25.91 48.10
CA SER A 2 23.64 25.59 47.25
C SER A 2 22.56 24.86 48.10
N PRO A 3 21.45 24.35 47.52
CA PRO A 3 20.35 25.00 46.78
C PRO A 3 18.96 24.42 47.19
N HIS A 4 17.81 25.01 46.83
CA HIS A 4 16.53 24.29 46.68
C HIS A 4 15.68 25.08 45.65
N SER A 5 15.73 24.78 44.34
CA SER A 5 15.15 23.63 43.62
C SER A 5 13.62 23.57 43.70
N THR A 6 12.94 24.15 42.71
CA THR A 6 11.57 23.77 42.35
C THR A 6 11.60 23.30 40.90
N LYS A 7 11.83 21.99 40.71
CA LYS A 7 11.64 21.34 39.41
C LYS A 7 10.13 21.19 39.19
N GLY A 8 9.63 21.80 38.13
CA GLY A 8 8.35 21.42 37.55
C GLY A 8 8.49 20.03 36.95
N GLU A 9 7.96 19.02 37.63
CA GLU A 9 7.83 17.68 37.07
C GLU A 9 6.65 17.66 36.12
N THR A 10 6.91 17.88 34.84
CA THR A 10 5.99 17.48 33.78
C THR A 10 5.93 15.96 33.80
N SER A 11 4.87 15.41 34.40
CA SER A 11 4.55 13.99 34.32
C SER A 11 4.38 13.61 32.85
N MET A 12 5.41 12.98 32.27
CA MET A 12 5.26 12.28 31.00
C MET A 12 4.26 11.16 31.24
N ARG A 13 3.04 11.33 30.72
CA ARG A 13 2.10 10.21 30.61
C ARG A 13 2.81 9.12 29.82
N ALA A 14 3.04 7.99 30.48
CA ALA A 14 3.54 6.79 29.85
C ALA A 14 2.70 6.51 28.60
N ALA A 15 3.35 6.46 27.44
CA ALA A 15 2.70 5.97 26.23
C ALA A 15 2.09 4.61 26.58
N ALA A 16 0.78 4.47 26.35
CA ALA A 16 0.11 3.20 26.50
C ALA A 16 0.92 2.15 25.72
N LYS A 17 1.18 0.99 26.33
CA LYS A 17 1.71 -0.18 25.63
C LYS A 17 0.63 -0.64 24.66
N GLY A 18 0.46 0.08 23.56
CA GLY A 18 -0.54 -0.21 22.55
C GLY A 18 -0.07 -1.41 21.76
N GLU A 19 -0.82 -2.51 21.80
CA GLU A 19 -0.71 -3.53 20.77
C GLU A 19 -0.98 -2.85 19.42
N PHE A 20 0.05 -2.79 18.57
CA PHE A 20 -0.15 -2.33 17.20
C PHE A 20 -1.11 -3.29 16.49
N PRO A 21 -2.14 -2.78 15.79
CA PRO A 21 -3.05 -3.65 15.06
C PRO A 21 -2.28 -4.42 14.00
N LYS A 22 -2.25 -5.75 14.14
CA LYS A 22 -1.64 -6.64 13.15
C LYS A 22 -2.65 -6.93 12.03
N PRO A 23 -2.19 -7.14 10.79
CA PRO A 23 -3.04 -7.74 9.77
C PRO A 23 -3.64 -9.07 10.29
N PRO A 24 -4.88 -9.39 9.92
CA PRO A 24 -5.47 -10.68 10.22
C PRO A 24 -4.64 -11.80 9.57
N ALA A 25 -4.60 -12.97 10.21
CA ALA A 25 -3.99 -14.16 9.64
C ALA A 25 -4.98 -14.85 8.71
N PHE A 26 -4.51 -15.27 7.53
CA PHE A 26 -5.31 -15.98 6.53
C PHE A 26 -4.92 -17.44 6.48
N LYS A 27 -5.90 -18.33 6.31
CA LYS A 27 -5.66 -19.77 6.06
C LYS A 27 -5.54 -20.07 4.57
N ASP A 28 -6.29 -19.34 3.75
CA ASP A 28 -6.27 -19.44 2.30
C ASP A 28 -5.51 -18.24 1.70
N PRO A 29 -4.44 -18.49 0.91
CA PRO A 29 -3.75 -17.44 0.16
C PRO A 29 -4.64 -16.62 -0.77
N LEU A 30 -5.77 -17.17 -1.25
CA LEU A 30 -6.73 -16.43 -2.08
C LEU A 30 -7.51 -15.40 -1.28
N ASP A 31 -7.86 -15.70 -0.03
CA ASP A 31 -8.48 -14.73 0.89
C ASP A 31 -7.50 -13.61 1.23
N GLU A 32 -6.24 -13.95 1.46
CA GLU A 32 -5.17 -12.97 1.67
C GLU A 32 -4.98 -12.06 0.44
N ARG A 33 -4.98 -12.65 -0.77
CA ARG A 33 -4.91 -11.88 -2.02
C ARG A 33 -6.05 -10.87 -2.11
N GLN A 34 -7.28 -11.30 -1.88
CA GLN A 34 -8.43 -10.41 -1.94
C GLN A 34 -8.32 -9.27 -0.91
N TYR A 35 -7.91 -9.60 0.32
CA TYR A 35 -7.67 -8.62 1.37
C TYR A 35 -6.61 -7.57 1.00
N LEU A 36 -5.47 -8.02 0.46
CA LEU A 36 -4.40 -7.12 0.03
C LEU A 36 -4.84 -6.21 -1.12
N LYS A 37 -5.62 -6.73 -2.07
CA LYS A 37 -6.20 -5.95 -3.16
C LYS A 37 -7.15 -4.87 -2.65
N GLU A 38 -8.00 -5.19 -1.67
CA GLU A 38 -8.90 -4.23 -1.05
C GLU A 38 -8.15 -3.14 -0.29
N ARG A 39 -7.13 -3.51 0.48
CA ARG A 39 -6.25 -2.54 1.16
C ARG A 39 -5.51 -1.64 0.19
N LEU A 40 -5.02 -2.19 -0.93
CA LEU A 40 -4.37 -1.40 -1.97
C LEU A 40 -5.33 -0.38 -2.58
N ALA A 41 -6.57 -0.80 -2.91
CA ALA A 41 -7.59 0.12 -3.41
C ALA A 41 -7.95 1.22 -2.38
N LEU A 42 -8.03 0.87 -1.10
CA LEU A 42 -8.24 1.86 -0.02
C LEU A 42 -7.07 2.83 0.11
N ALA A 43 -5.83 2.37 -0.05
CA ALA A 43 -4.65 3.22 -0.04
C ALA A 43 -4.72 4.29 -1.13
N PHE A 44 -5.04 3.91 -2.37
CA PHE A 44 -5.23 4.88 -3.46
C PHE A 44 -6.28 5.94 -3.15
N ARG A 45 -7.44 5.53 -2.61
CA ARG A 45 -8.51 6.46 -2.23
C ARG A 45 -8.10 7.39 -1.10
N LEU A 46 -7.35 6.89 -0.12
CA LEU A 46 -6.84 7.68 0.99
C LEU A 46 -5.78 8.69 0.54
N PHE A 47 -4.91 8.31 -0.40
CA PHE A 47 -3.92 9.20 -0.98
C PHE A 47 -4.58 10.29 -1.83
N ALA A 48 -5.57 9.92 -2.66
CA ALA A 48 -6.34 10.89 -3.43
C ALA A 48 -7.10 11.88 -2.53
N LYS A 49 -7.67 11.41 -1.40
CA LYS A 49 -8.32 12.29 -0.42
C LYS A 49 -7.36 13.32 0.20
N GLN A 50 -6.07 13.00 0.26
CA GLN A 50 -5.02 13.89 0.79
C GLN A 50 -4.41 14.80 -0.28
N GLY A 51 -4.85 14.71 -1.54
CA GLY A 51 -4.31 15.50 -2.65
C GLY A 51 -2.94 15.04 -3.15
N PHE A 52 -2.56 13.79 -2.87
CA PHE A 52 -1.34 13.18 -3.42
C PHE A 52 -1.56 12.57 -4.83
N ASP A 53 -2.74 12.78 -5.42
CA ASP A 53 -3.00 12.42 -6.81
C ASP A 53 -2.46 13.48 -7.75
N GLU A 54 -1.14 13.44 -8.03
CA GLU A 54 -0.52 14.28 -9.06
C GLU A 54 -0.90 13.79 -10.47
N GLY A 55 -2.18 13.97 -10.83
CA GLY A 55 -2.72 13.60 -12.13
C GLY A 55 -2.73 12.09 -12.39
N VAL A 56 -2.04 11.65 -13.43
CA VAL A 56 -1.97 10.24 -13.88
C VAL A 56 -0.71 9.51 -13.40
N ALA A 57 0.17 10.20 -12.68
CA ALA A 57 1.44 9.66 -12.21
C ALA A 57 1.29 8.96 -10.85
N GLY A 58 2.15 7.97 -10.60
CA GLY A 58 2.21 7.23 -9.35
C GLY A 58 1.66 5.81 -9.43
N HIS A 59 2.35 4.90 -8.74
CA HIS A 59 1.95 3.51 -8.59
C HIS A 59 2.24 3.06 -7.16
N ILE A 60 1.33 2.26 -6.61
CA ILE A 60 1.52 1.52 -5.36
C ILE A 60 1.35 0.06 -5.73
N THR A 61 2.30 -0.78 -5.32
CA THR A 61 2.29 -2.21 -5.62
C THR A 61 2.21 -3.03 -4.34
N VAL A 62 1.61 -4.22 -4.46
CA VAL A 62 1.68 -5.26 -3.43
C VAL A 62 2.03 -6.58 -4.09
N ARG A 63 2.95 -7.35 -3.50
CA ARG A 63 3.31 -8.69 -3.98
C ARG A 63 2.11 -9.62 -3.81
N ASP A 64 1.89 -10.48 -4.80
CA ASP A 64 0.84 -11.49 -4.69
C ASP A 64 1.23 -12.60 -3.69
N PRO A 65 0.33 -12.97 -2.74
CA PRO A 65 0.64 -13.99 -1.73
C PRO A 65 0.59 -15.43 -2.26
N VAL A 66 0.01 -15.65 -3.45
CA VAL A 66 -0.08 -16.98 -4.07
C VAL A 66 1.10 -17.22 -5.02
N ASP A 67 1.44 -16.22 -5.82
CA ASP A 67 2.55 -16.22 -6.77
C ASP A 67 3.46 -15.04 -6.50
N SER A 68 4.50 -15.29 -5.68
CA SER A 68 5.44 -14.28 -5.23
C SER A 68 6.25 -13.61 -6.34
N THR A 69 6.20 -14.12 -7.58
CA THR A 69 6.87 -13.52 -8.75
C THR A 69 6.04 -12.42 -9.42
N THR A 70 4.82 -12.20 -8.94
CA THR A 70 3.88 -11.22 -9.51
C THR A 70 3.44 -10.18 -8.50
N PHE A 71 2.95 -9.05 -9.01
CA PHE A 71 2.55 -7.88 -8.21
C PHE A 71 1.19 -7.36 -8.67
N TRP A 72 0.36 -6.91 -7.72
CA TRP A 72 -0.85 -6.15 -8.01
C TRP A 72 -0.54 -4.66 -8.04
N VAL A 73 -1.08 -3.95 -9.03
CA VAL A 73 -0.86 -2.51 -9.25
C VAL A 73 -2.11 -1.85 -9.84
N ASN A 74 -2.24 -0.53 -9.68
CA ASN A 74 -3.29 0.23 -10.35
C ASN A 74 -3.08 0.24 -11.87
N PRO A 75 -4.17 0.10 -12.66
CA PRO A 75 -4.10 0.35 -14.09
C PRO A 75 -3.89 1.84 -14.38
N PHE A 76 -3.23 2.13 -15.48
CA PHE A 76 -2.99 3.49 -15.94
C PHE A 76 -4.30 4.17 -16.39
N GLY A 77 -4.46 5.45 -16.03
CA GLY A 77 -5.60 6.27 -16.44
C GLY A 77 -6.88 6.07 -15.60
N VAL A 78 -6.89 5.17 -14.61
CA VAL A 78 -8.02 5.04 -13.68
C VAL A 78 -7.86 6.02 -12.53
N ALA A 79 -8.87 6.87 -12.32
CA ALA A 79 -8.88 7.85 -11.24
C ALA A 79 -8.84 7.16 -9.86
N TRP A 80 -7.88 7.55 -9.03
CA TRP A 80 -7.63 6.95 -7.72
C TRP A 80 -8.85 6.96 -6.77
N PRO A 81 -9.72 8.00 -6.73
CA PRO A 81 -10.93 7.98 -5.91
C PRO A 81 -11.93 6.88 -6.27
N LEU A 82 -11.93 6.42 -7.53
CA LEU A 82 -12.89 5.44 -8.05
C LEU A 82 -12.32 4.02 -8.11
N LEU A 83 -11.00 3.87 -7.94
CA LEU A 83 -10.31 2.60 -8.08
C LEU A 83 -10.84 1.54 -7.10
N LYS A 84 -11.20 0.38 -7.61
CA LYS A 84 -11.67 -0.80 -6.85
C LYS A 84 -10.63 -1.92 -6.92
N ALA A 85 -10.74 -2.87 -5.99
CA ALA A 85 -9.94 -4.10 -6.01
C ALA A 85 -10.11 -4.89 -7.32
N SER A 86 -11.28 -4.82 -7.96
CA SER A 86 -11.57 -5.43 -9.26
C SER A 86 -10.82 -4.80 -10.43
N ASP A 87 -10.37 -3.55 -10.27
CA ASP A 87 -9.74 -2.80 -11.35
C ASP A 87 -8.22 -3.02 -11.38
N LEU A 88 -7.66 -3.52 -10.28
CA LEU A 88 -6.23 -3.81 -10.16
C LEU A 88 -5.79 -4.85 -11.21
N ILE A 89 -4.60 -4.64 -11.75
CA ILE A 89 -3.94 -5.56 -12.68
C ILE A 89 -2.78 -6.26 -11.99
N ARG A 90 -2.55 -7.52 -12.35
CA ARG A 90 -1.42 -8.32 -11.88
C ARG A 90 -0.34 -8.36 -12.97
N VAL A 91 0.88 -8.04 -12.60
CA VAL A 91 2.03 -7.95 -13.52
C VAL A 91 3.17 -8.85 -13.07
N ASP A 92 3.92 -9.40 -14.02
CA ASP A 92 5.17 -10.10 -13.76
C ASP A 92 6.36 -9.13 -13.59
N HIS A 93 7.55 -9.66 -13.35
CA HIS A 93 8.79 -8.87 -13.26
C HIS A 93 9.16 -8.12 -14.55
N ASN A 94 8.67 -8.57 -15.69
CA ASN A 94 8.88 -7.93 -16.99
C ASN A 94 7.81 -6.87 -17.29
N GLY A 95 6.87 -6.63 -16.36
CA GLY A 95 5.77 -5.67 -16.55
C GLY A 95 4.67 -6.18 -17.47
N GLN A 96 4.66 -7.47 -17.81
CA GLN A 96 3.60 -8.08 -18.57
C GLN A 96 2.39 -8.30 -17.68
N ILE A 97 1.21 -7.88 -18.16
CA ILE A 97 -0.03 -8.05 -17.42
C ILE A 97 -0.51 -9.49 -17.57
N VAL A 98 -0.46 -10.24 -16.48
CA VAL A 98 -0.82 -11.67 -16.44
C VAL A 98 -2.26 -11.93 -15.99
N ASP A 99 -2.89 -10.99 -15.28
CA ASP A 99 -4.27 -11.12 -14.79
C ASP A 99 -4.88 -9.76 -14.37
N GLY A 100 -6.17 -9.76 -14.00
CA GLY A 100 -6.83 -8.66 -13.29
C GLY A 100 -7.90 -7.91 -14.09
N GLY A 101 -8.04 -6.62 -13.78
CA GLY A 101 -9.14 -5.77 -14.22
C GLY A 101 -9.25 -5.55 -15.75
N PRO A 102 -10.36 -4.93 -16.19
CA PRO A 102 -10.66 -4.73 -17.61
C PRO A 102 -9.71 -3.73 -18.28
N VAL A 103 -9.11 -2.80 -17.53
CA VAL A 103 -8.14 -1.83 -18.06
C VAL A 103 -6.74 -2.46 -18.02
N ARG A 104 -6.26 -2.88 -19.19
CA ARG A 104 -4.98 -3.59 -19.35
C ARG A 104 -3.85 -2.63 -19.76
N LEU A 105 -3.70 -1.53 -19.05
CA LEU A 105 -2.65 -0.53 -19.28
C LEU A 105 -1.78 -0.38 -18.04
N LEU A 106 -0.48 -0.59 -18.18
CA LEU A 106 0.52 -0.36 -17.14
C LEU A 106 1.26 0.95 -17.44
N ASN A 107 1.54 1.75 -16.40
CA ASN A 107 2.44 2.89 -16.55
C ASN A 107 3.89 2.40 -16.64
N VAL A 108 4.42 2.23 -17.86
CA VAL A 108 5.76 1.69 -18.13
C VAL A 108 6.87 2.56 -17.50
N ALA A 109 6.66 3.87 -17.34
CA ALA A 109 7.66 4.76 -16.73
C ALA A 109 7.85 4.52 -15.22
N GLY A 110 6.89 3.85 -14.56
CA GLY A 110 6.96 3.45 -13.15
C GLY A 110 7.49 2.02 -12.94
N GLN A 111 7.86 1.32 -14.01
CA GLN A 111 8.36 -0.04 -13.90
C GLN A 111 9.72 -0.06 -13.20
N PHE A 112 9.80 -0.79 -12.08
CA PHE A 112 11.07 -1.06 -11.40
C PHE A 112 11.87 -2.06 -12.26
N ASN A 113 12.85 -1.57 -13.02
CA ASN A 113 13.87 -2.41 -13.67
C ASN A 113 14.83 -2.95 -12.58
N GLY A 114 14.41 -3.99 -11.87
CA GLY A 114 15.19 -4.64 -10.83
C GLY A 114 16.20 -5.63 -11.38
N SER A 115 17.30 -5.14 -11.99
CA SER A 115 18.56 -5.89 -12.12
C SER A 115 19.52 -5.54 -10.97
N GLY A 116 19.07 -5.64 -9.72
CA GLY A 116 19.93 -5.41 -8.57
C GLY A 116 19.19 -5.20 -7.25
N ILE A 117 18.98 -6.29 -6.52
CA ILE A 117 19.35 -6.50 -5.10
C ILE A 117 19.31 -8.01 -4.81
#